data_AF-A0A6J4IJB0-F1
#
_entry.id   AF-A0A6J4IJB0-F1
#
_cell.length_a   1.000
_cell.length_b   1.000
_cell.length_c   1.000
_cell.angle_alpha   90.00
_cell.angle_beta   90.00
_cell.angle_gamma   90.00
#
_symmetry.space_group_name_H-M   'P 1'
#
loop_
_entity.id
_entity.type
_entity.pdbx_description
1 polymer ?
#
loop_
_entity_poly.entity_id
_entity_poly.type
_entity_poly.pdbx_seq_one_letter_code
_entity_poly.pdbx_strand_id
1 'polypeptide(L)' 'FGQPKYAPCPLLVNMVQAGHKGIKSGQGFYTYTSGSKELTVAERFRK' A
#
# COMPACT_ATOMS: atom_id res chain seq x y z
N PHE A 1 12.78 -4.61 24.78
CA PHE A 1 12.87 -4.63 23.30
C PHE A 1 11.58 -4.05 22.74
N GLY A 2 11.65 -3.09 21.82
CA GLY A 2 10.47 -2.46 21.20
C GLY A 2 10.36 -0.98 21.53
N GLN A 3 11.16 -0.14 20.85
CA GLN A 3 10.93 1.30 20.89
C GLN A 3 9.66 1.60 20.08
N PRO A 4 8.64 2.28 20.66
CA PRO A 4 7.36 2.56 20.00
C PRO A 4 7.52 3.39 18.72
N LYS A 5 8.67 4.07 18.55
CA LYS A 5 9.04 4.78 17.31
C LYS A 5 9.13 3.87 16.07
N TYR A 6 9.43 2.59 16.25
CA TYR A 6 9.49 1.62 15.15
C TYR A 6 8.28 0.68 15.11
N ALA A 7 7.25 0.94 15.94
CA ALA A 7 6.01 0.19 15.84
C ALA A 7 5.45 0.42 14.42
N PRO A 8 5.23 -0.65 13.64
CA PRO A 8 4.69 -0.49 12.30
C PRO A 8 3.29 0.07 12.42
N CYS A 9 3.01 1.13 11.66
CA CYS A 9 1.69 1.73 11.66
C CYS A 9 0.67 0.66 11.26
N PRO A 10 -0.44 0.45 12.02
CA PRO A 10 -1.38 -0.65 11.77
C PRO A 10 -1.90 -0.70 10.33
N LEU A 11 -2.01 0.46 9.70
CA LEU A 11 -2.40 0.62 8.30
C LEU A 11 -1.43 -0.06 7.32
N LEU A 12 -0.12 0.06 7.55
CA LEU A 12 0.91 -0.56 6.72
C LEU A 12 0.93 -2.08 6.90
N VAL A 13 0.71 -2.55 8.13
CA VAL A 13 0.63 -3.98 8.44
C VAL A 13 -0.54 -4.62 7.68
N ASN A 14 -1.71 -3.99 7.74
CA ASN A 14 -2.91 -4.48 7.04
C ASN A 14 -2.73 -4.51 5.52
N MET A 15 -2.01 -3.55 4.94
CA MET A 15 -1.70 -3.55 3.51
C MET A 15 -0.80 -4.71 3.08
N VAL A 16 0.23 -5.02 3.87
CA VAL A 16 1.16 -6.12 3.59
C VAL A 16 0.48 -7.47 3.76
N GLN A 17 -0.35 -7.61 4.80
CA GLN A 17 -1.15 -8.81 5.04
C GLN A 17 -2.16 -9.08 3.91
N ALA A 18 -2.78 -8.02 3.36
CA ALA A 18 -3.70 -8.11 2.22
C ALA A 18 -3.00 -8.36 0.87
N GLY A 19 -1.66 -8.44 0.81
CA GLY A 19 -0.93 -8.72 -0.42
C GLY A 19 -0.76 -7.53 -1.37
N HIS A 20 -1.17 -6.32 -0.96
CA HIS A 20 -0.98 -5.08 -1.72
C HIS A 20 0.45 -4.54 -1.54
N LYS A 21 1.41 -5.21 -2.17
CA LYS A 21 2.85 -4.94 -2.04
C LYS A 21 3.37 -3.88 -3.03
N GLY A 22 2.49 -3.06 -3.60
CA GLY A 22 2.83 -1.97 -4.53
C GLY A 22 2.95 -2.43 -5.98
N ILE A 23 3.96 -1.90 -6.69
CA ILE A 23 4.17 -2.11 -8.14
C ILE A 23 4.24 -3.61 -8.50
N LYS A 24 4.94 -4.41 -7.69
CA LYS A 24 5.12 -5.84 -7.96
C LYS A 24 3.82 -6.67 -7.92
N SER A 25 2.80 -6.17 -7.21
CA SER A 25 1.47 -6.78 -7.14
C SER A 25 0.43 -5.98 -7.95
N GLY A 26 0.87 -4.97 -8.70
CA GLY A 26 -0.01 -4.06 -9.45
C GLY A 26 -0.88 -3.13 -8.59
N GLN A 27 -0.79 -3.22 -7.25
CA GLN A 27 -1.68 -2.54 -6.32
C GLN A 27 -0.99 -2.26 -4.97
N GLY A 28 -1.16 -1.04 -4.46
CA GLY A 28 -0.68 -0.57 -3.17
C GLY A 28 -1.53 0.63 -2.71
N PHE A 29 -0.88 1.73 -2.34
CA PHE A 29 -1.58 3.02 -2.16
C PHE A 29 -2.18 3.53 -3.48
N TYR A 30 -1.55 3.15 -4.58
CA TYR A 30 -1.98 3.43 -5.94
C TYR A 30 -2.22 2.12 -6.67
N THR A 31 -3.09 2.16 -7.67
CA THR A 31 -3.23 1.11 -8.66
C THR A 31 -2.12 1.30 -9.69
N TYR A 32 -1.22 0.33 -9.79
CA TYR A 32 -0.08 0.35 -10.71
C TYR A 32 -0.42 -0.49 -11.92
N THR A 33 -0.91 0.15 -12.98
CA THR A 33 -1.15 -0.50 -14.28
C THR A 33 0.12 -0.43 -15.12
N SER A 34 0.58 -1.58 -15.63
CA SER A 34 1.77 -1.66 -16.46
C SER A 34 1.55 -0.87 -17.77
N GLY A 35 2.28 0.23 -17.94
CA GLY A 35 2.22 1.07 -19.14
C GLY A 35 1.35 2.33 -19.03
N SER A 36 0.66 2.56 -17.90
CA SER A 36 -0.05 3.82 -17.68
C SER A 36 0.76 4.76 -16.78
N LYS A 37 0.86 6.02 -17.19
CA LYS A 37 1.55 7.08 -16.43
C LYS A 37 0.63 7.72 -15.37
N GLU A 38 -0.60 7.22 -15.26
CA GLU A 38 -1.62 7.72 -14.36
C GLU A 38 -1.58 7.01 -13.00
N LEU A 39 -1.28 7.78 -11.95
CA LEU A 39 -1.31 7.28 -10.57
C LEU A 39 -2.75 7.33 -10.05
N THR A 40 -3.53 6.29 -10.33
CA THR A 40 -4.88 6.17 -9.75
C THR A 40 -4.78 5.73 -8.30
N VAL A 41 -5.35 6.51 -7.38
CA VAL A 41 -5.44 6.12 -5.96
C VAL A 41 -6.30 4.87 -5.83
N ALA A 42 -5.81 3.87 -5.07
CA ALA A 42 -6.58 2.64 -4.88
C ALA A 42 -7.92 2.97 -4.20
N GLU A 43 -8.99 2.26 -4.59
CA GLU A 43 -10.37 2.53 -4.18
C GLU A 43 -10.53 2.62 -2.65
N ARG A 44 -9.78 1.81 -1.91
CA ARG A 44 -9.73 1.79 -0.44
C ARG A 44 -9.27 3.11 0.21
N PHE A 45 -8.61 3.98 -0.55
CA PHE A 45 -8.11 5.29 -0.09
C PHE A 45 -8.85 6.47 -0.75
N ARG A 46 -9.80 6.20 -1.66
CA ARG A 46 -10.73 7.23 -2.12
C ARG A 46 -11.79 7.43 -1.03
N LYS A 47 -12.01 8.70 -0.67
CA LYS A 47 -12.87 9.15 0.43
C LYS A 47 -14.34 8.97 0.09
#